data_AF-A0A1Y3PID0-F1
#
_entry.id   AF-A0A1Y3PID0-F1
#
_cell.length_a   1.000
_cell.length_b   1.000
_cell.length_c   1.000
_cell.angle_alpha   90.00
_cell.angle_beta   90.00
_cell.angle_gamma   90.00
#
_symmetry.space_group_name_H-M   'P 1'
#
loop_
_entity.id
_entity.type
_entity.pdbx_description
1 polymer ?
#
loop_
_entity_poly.entity_id
_entity_poly.type
_entity_poly.pdbx_seq_one_letter_code
_entity_poly.pdbx_strand_id
1 'polypeptide(L)'
;MNQHWAKRLFGLITASLLLLFAFSSSFLEFSTLPDQLRFIKGSVHQLPKLSFTTVQTTNTDVLSLLDAEQQATTAFTFQTRQTGETQLQVKLFDKFPIKTVNVDVLPDIKLIPGGQSIGVQLQSAGVMVVGYHMVENSRHQQVSPAKKSDIQIGDLIVRLNKKPVLSSEQFTKQVQEAGEKGEPVEIELVRGKEKVQVRVLPEKNGSTGKYQVGLYVRDSAAGVGTLTFYHPEKKVYGALGHVITDMDTQKPIVVGDGKILLSHVSSIQRGESGSPGQKRAFFYHDKPIGTIEKNTPFGIFGKIENFPYNSLPREAIPVAYAEDVKKGPAEILTVVEGDKVQRYRIEIVDVFPQRYPATKGMIIRVTDPELLDKTGGIVQGMSGSPIIQNGCLVGAVTHVFVNDPTSGYATFIEWMLRDAGLLEQHPRTGESSSDFFAFLEGIP
;
A
#
# COMPACT_ATOMS: atom_id res chain seq x y z
N MET A 1 4.29 -72.95 18.93
CA MET A 1 3.95 -71.58 19.37
C MET A 1 2.97 -70.98 18.37
N ASN A 2 1.80 -70.53 18.83
CA ASN A 2 0.60 -70.36 18.01
C ASN A 2 0.76 -69.20 17.01
N GLN A 3 0.72 -69.47 15.70
CA GLN A 3 1.02 -68.48 14.65
C GLN A 3 0.15 -67.21 14.73
N HIS A 4 -1.07 -67.32 15.27
CA HIS A 4 -1.97 -66.18 15.49
C HIS A 4 -1.45 -65.22 16.56
N TRP A 5 -0.79 -65.72 17.60
CA TRP A 5 -0.21 -64.89 18.66
C TRP A 5 1.02 -64.13 18.15
N ALA A 6 1.87 -64.79 17.36
CA ALA A 6 3.03 -64.16 16.72
C ALA A 6 2.61 -63.02 15.76
N LYS A 7 1.55 -63.23 14.96
CA LYS A 7 1.00 -62.19 14.06
C LYS A 7 0.42 -61.00 14.82
N ARG A 8 -0.31 -61.24 15.91
CA ARG A 8 -0.86 -60.17 16.78
C ARG A 8 0.24 -59.39 17.49
N LEU A 9 1.24 -60.09 18.02
CA LEU A 9 2.39 -59.47 18.67
C LEU A 9 3.21 -58.63 17.70
N PHE A 10 3.47 -59.15 16.49
CA PHE A 10 4.12 -58.39 15.42
C PHE A 10 3.34 -57.12 15.09
N GLY A 11 2.01 -57.23 14.88
CA GLY A 11 1.16 -56.07 14.63
C GLY A 11 1.19 -55.03 15.75
N LEU A 12 1.17 -55.45 17.02
CA LEU A 12 1.27 -54.56 18.18
C LEU A 12 2.64 -53.86 18.25
N ILE A 13 3.73 -54.58 18.00
CA ILE A 13 5.08 -53.99 17.98
C ILE A 13 5.19 -52.98 16.84
N THR A 14 4.73 -53.32 15.64
CA THR A 14 4.74 -52.40 14.49
C THR A 14 3.90 -51.16 14.75
N ALA A 15 2.69 -51.31 15.29
CA ALA A 15 1.84 -50.17 15.65
C ALA A 15 2.49 -49.28 16.71
N SER A 16 3.13 -49.89 17.73
CA SER A 16 3.84 -49.15 18.78
C SER A 16 5.03 -48.36 18.22
N LEU A 17 5.81 -48.95 17.30
CA LEU A 17 6.92 -48.27 16.62
C LEU A 17 6.45 -47.11 15.74
N LEU A 18 5.34 -47.28 15.02
CA LEU A 18 4.75 -46.21 14.21
C LEU A 18 4.24 -45.06 15.08
N LEU A 19 3.62 -45.36 16.23
CA LEU A 19 3.22 -44.33 17.19
C LEU A 19 4.43 -43.61 17.77
N LEU A 20 5.47 -44.34 18.22
CA LEU A 20 6.71 -43.74 18.70
C LEU A 20 7.36 -42.83 17.64
N PHE A 21 7.34 -43.23 16.37
CA PHE A 21 7.83 -42.41 15.27
C PHE A 21 6.96 -41.17 15.05
N ALA A 22 5.63 -41.32 15.00
CA ALA A 22 4.69 -40.21 14.80
C ALA A 22 4.72 -39.18 15.95
N PHE A 23 5.03 -39.61 17.17
CA PHE A 23 5.21 -38.72 18.33
C PHE A 23 6.67 -38.29 18.55
N SER A 24 7.60 -38.68 17.67
CA SER A 24 8.99 -38.21 17.76
C SER A 24 9.07 -36.71 17.43
N SER A 25 9.95 -35.99 18.13
CA SER A 25 10.15 -34.55 17.92
C SER A 25 10.53 -34.23 16.47
N SER A 26 11.41 -35.03 15.87
CA SER A 26 11.85 -34.86 14.48
C SER A 26 10.69 -35.00 13.47
N PHE A 27 9.77 -35.94 13.69
CA PHE A 27 8.60 -36.08 12.83
C PHE A 27 7.62 -34.92 13.01
N LEU A 28 7.39 -34.48 14.25
CA LEU A 28 6.51 -33.35 14.54
C LEU A 28 7.06 -32.06 13.89
N GLU A 29 8.34 -31.73 14.07
CA GLU A 29 8.97 -30.57 13.43
C GLU A 29 8.90 -30.66 11.90
N PHE A 30 9.21 -31.82 11.31
CA PHE A 30 9.10 -32.04 9.87
C PHE A 30 7.66 -31.88 9.37
N SER A 31 6.67 -32.36 10.12
CA SER A 31 5.26 -32.24 9.76
C SER A 31 4.77 -30.79 9.74
N THR A 32 5.39 -29.90 10.52
CA THR A 32 5.08 -28.46 10.57
C THR A 32 5.73 -27.62 9.47
N LEU A 33 6.55 -28.22 8.60
CA LEU A 33 7.08 -27.52 7.43
C LEU A 33 5.93 -26.89 6.64
N PRO A 34 5.97 -25.60 6.27
CA PRO A 34 4.93 -25.00 5.46
C PRO A 34 5.07 -25.42 3.99
N ASP A 35 4.01 -25.24 3.21
CA ASP A 35 4.02 -25.48 1.76
C ASP A 35 4.66 -24.31 0.98
N GLN A 36 4.85 -23.18 1.66
CA GLN A 36 5.49 -21.97 1.13
C GLN A 36 6.45 -21.40 2.17
N LEU A 37 7.65 -21.02 1.72
CA LEU A 37 8.68 -20.35 2.51
C LEU A 37 9.12 -19.09 1.78
N ARG A 38 9.40 -18.05 2.56
CA ARG A 38 9.97 -16.80 2.06
C ARG A 38 11.29 -16.56 2.76
N PHE A 39 12.35 -16.36 1.98
CA PHE A 39 13.70 -16.14 2.46
C PHE A 39 14.26 -14.83 1.93
N ILE A 40 15.25 -14.26 2.62
CA ILE A 40 15.93 -13.04 2.17
C ILE A 40 17.20 -13.42 1.43
N LYS A 41 17.47 -12.84 0.26
CA LYS A 41 18.70 -13.07 -0.50
C LYS A 41 19.95 -12.90 0.38
N GLY A 42 20.88 -13.87 0.31
CA GLY A 42 22.14 -13.86 1.04
C GLY A 42 22.06 -14.45 2.45
N SER A 43 20.88 -14.88 2.90
CA SER A 43 20.67 -15.54 4.19
C SER A 43 20.95 -17.05 4.15
N VAL A 44 21.19 -17.62 5.34
CA VAL A 44 21.30 -19.05 5.57
C VAL A 44 20.12 -19.52 6.41
N HIS A 45 19.46 -20.59 5.98
CA HIS A 45 18.27 -21.14 6.63
C HIS A 45 18.44 -22.62 6.93
N GLN A 46 17.91 -23.06 8.07
CA GLN A 46 17.85 -24.46 8.46
C GLN A 46 16.40 -24.93 8.47
N LEU A 47 16.14 -26.05 7.79
CA LEU A 47 14.84 -26.71 7.78
C LEU A 47 14.95 -28.10 8.42
N PRO A 48 13.96 -28.56 9.18
CA PRO A 48 14.01 -29.87 9.82
C PRO A 48 14.16 -31.00 8.80
N LYS A 49 14.97 -32.01 9.16
CA LYS A 49 15.31 -33.16 8.33
C LYS A 49 15.05 -34.46 9.08
N LEU A 50 14.43 -35.41 8.41
CA LEU A 50 14.38 -36.81 8.86
C LEU A 50 15.58 -37.57 8.29
N SER A 51 16.15 -38.50 9.06
CA SER A 51 17.38 -39.22 8.67
C SER A 51 17.28 -39.98 7.33
N PHE A 52 16.07 -40.34 6.92
CA PHE A 52 15.78 -41.05 5.66
C PHE A 52 15.26 -40.13 4.54
N THR A 53 15.35 -38.81 4.71
CA THR A 53 14.92 -37.83 3.71
C THR A 53 16.09 -37.13 3.04
N THR A 54 15.96 -36.93 1.73
CA THR A 54 16.82 -36.07 0.91
C THR A 54 16.03 -34.88 0.41
N VAL A 55 16.72 -33.81 0.00
CA VAL A 55 16.08 -32.62 -0.55
C VAL A 55 16.80 -32.21 -1.84
N GLN A 56 16.01 -31.82 -2.83
CA GLN A 56 16.49 -31.28 -4.09
C GLN A 56 15.81 -29.95 -4.35
N THR A 57 16.57 -28.97 -4.83
CA THR A 57 16.06 -27.68 -5.32
C THR A 57 15.88 -27.75 -6.83
N THR A 58 14.82 -27.15 -7.37
CA THR A 58 14.63 -27.05 -8.83
C THR A 58 15.52 -25.99 -9.47
N ASN A 59 15.99 -25.02 -8.68
CA ASN A 59 16.90 -23.96 -9.13
C ASN A 59 17.99 -23.71 -8.08
N THR A 60 19.20 -24.19 -8.36
CA THR A 60 20.38 -24.05 -7.48
C THR A 60 20.97 -22.64 -7.47
N ASP A 61 20.68 -21.83 -8.48
CA ASP A 61 21.17 -20.45 -8.56
C ASP A 61 20.41 -19.52 -7.61
N VAL A 62 19.15 -19.86 -7.31
CA VAL A 62 18.30 -19.17 -6.32
C VAL A 62 18.59 -19.67 -4.90
N LEU A 63 18.52 -20.98 -4.71
CA LEU A 63 18.67 -21.64 -3.41
C LEU A 63 19.60 -22.83 -3.54
N SER A 64 20.77 -22.77 -2.89
CA SER A 64 21.73 -23.86 -2.87
C SER A 64 21.69 -24.59 -1.53
N LEU A 65 21.65 -25.93 -1.57
CA LEU A 65 21.92 -26.74 -0.39
C LEU A 65 23.41 -26.58 -0.03
N LEU A 66 23.71 -26.25 1.23
CA LEU A 66 25.07 -26.31 1.73
C LEU A 66 25.35 -27.76 2.11
N ASP A 67 26.31 -28.39 1.43
CA ASP A 67 26.64 -29.80 1.61
C ASP A 67 26.87 -30.12 3.09
N ALA A 68 25.94 -30.88 3.65
CA ALA A 68 26.17 -31.63 4.86
C ALA A 68 26.93 -32.91 4.47
N GLU A 69 28.20 -32.77 4.07
CA GLU A 69 29.16 -33.86 4.26
C GLU A 69 29.33 -34.08 5.76
N GLN A 70 28.33 -34.70 6.41
CA GLN A 70 28.47 -35.57 7.57
C GLN A 70 27.09 -36.04 8.08
N GLN A 71 27.04 -37.34 8.35
CA GLN A 71 25.88 -38.20 8.64
C GLN A 71 25.17 -37.94 9.98
N ALA A 72 25.10 -36.71 10.49
CA ALA A 72 24.57 -36.46 11.84
C ALA A 72 23.75 -35.16 12.02
N THR A 73 23.31 -34.48 10.96
CA THR A 73 22.49 -33.27 11.11
C THR A 73 20.99 -33.59 11.08
N THR A 74 20.25 -33.02 12.04
CA THR A 74 18.77 -33.05 12.11
C THR A 74 18.11 -31.99 11.22
N ALA A 75 18.89 -31.28 10.40
CA ALA A 75 18.41 -30.21 9.53
C ALA A 75 19.09 -30.21 8.15
N PHE A 76 18.35 -29.73 7.15
CA PHE A 76 18.85 -29.28 5.85
C PHE A 76 19.27 -27.82 5.97
N THR A 77 20.49 -27.49 5.55
CA THR A 77 20.99 -26.11 5.56
C THR A 77 21.04 -25.57 4.15
N PHE A 78 20.39 -24.43 3.92
CA PHE A 78 20.33 -23.77 2.62
C PHE A 78 20.96 -22.39 2.69
N GLN A 79 21.59 -21.98 1.60
CA GLN A 79 22.02 -20.62 1.35
C GLN A 79 21.22 -20.05 0.18
N THR A 80 20.66 -18.87 0.37
CA THR A 80 20.02 -18.11 -0.71
C THR A 80 21.05 -17.27 -1.46
N ARG A 81 21.03 -17.31 -2.79
CA ARG A 81 22.05 -16.67 -3.64
C ARG A 81 21.45 -15.57 -4.51
N GLN A 82 20.33 -15.85 -5.16
CA GLN A 82 19.63 -14.91 -6.04
C GLN A 82 18.16 -14.79 -5.65
N THR A 83 17.56 -13.66 -5.98
CA THR A 83 16.11 -13.47 -5.84
C THR A 83 15.36 -14.31 -6.86
N GLY A 84 14.16 -14.77 -6.52
CA GLY A 84 13.27 -15.52 -7.40
C GLY A 84 12.65 -16.74 -6.72
N GLU A 85 11.86 -17.47 -7.51
CA GLU A 85 11.13 -18.65 -7.04
C GLU A 85 11.88 -19.95 -7.34
N THR A 86 11.79 -20.90 -6.42
CA THR A 86 12.27 -22.27 -6.59
C THR A 86 11.40 -23.24 -5.79
N GLN A 87 11.53 -24.53 -6.03
CA GLN A 87 10.84 -25.57 -5.27
C GLN A 87 11.84 -26.47 -4.58
N LEU A 88 11.61 -26.71 -3.29
CA LEU A 88 12.26 -27.74 -2.51
C LEU A 88 11.42 -29.01 -2.58
N GLN A 89 11.96 -30.04 -3.21
CA GLN A 89 11.37 -31.38 -3.26
C GLN A 89 12.03 -32.26 -2.21
N VAL A 90 11.26 -32.63 -1.19
CA VAL A 90 11.70 -33.59 -0.17
C VAL A 90 11.33 -34.99 -0.62
N LYS A 91 12.33 -35.88 -0.68
CA LYS A 91 12.19 -37.27 -1.08
C LYS A 91 12.47 -38.21 0.08
N LEU A 92 11.65 -39.25 0.20
CA LEU A 92 11.84 -40.38 1.09
C LEU A 92 12.75 -41.42 0.42
N PHE A 93 13.81 -41.84 1.10
CA PHE A 93 14.81 -42.79 0.61
C PHE A 93 15.37 -42.42 -0.78
N ASP A 94 15.46 -41.12 -1.05
CA ASP A 94 15.90 -40.54 -2.33
C ASP A 94 15.04 -40.92 -3.57
N LYS A 95 13.87 -41.53 -3.38
CA LYS A 95 13.05 -42.09 -4.46
C LYS A 95 11.64 -41.51 -4.52
N PHE A 96 10.98 -41.39 -3.37
CA PHE A 96 9.55 -41.05 -3.34
C PHE A 96 9.36 -39.60 -2.88
N PRO A 97 8.88 -38.68 -3.73
CA PRO A 97 8.59 -37.31 -3.29
C PRO A 97 7.45 -37.34 -2.27
N ILE A 98 7.70 -36.80 -1.08
CA ILE A 98 6.73 -36.76 0.03
C ILE A 98 6.23 -35.35 0.31
N LYS A 99 6.98 -34.32 -0.11
CA LYS A 99 6.60 -32.93 0.05
C LYS A 99 7.29 -32.04 -0.96
N THR A 100 6.56 -31.06 -1.49
CA THR A 100 7.11 -29.97 -2.29
C THR A 100 6.82 -28.67 -1.57
N VAL A 101 7.85 -27.88 -1.30
CA VAL A 101 7.76 -26.57 -0.66
C VAL A 101 8.17 -25.52 -1.67
N ASN A 102 7.29 -24.55 -1.95
CA ASN A 102 7.65 -23.42 -2.79
C ASN A 102 8.48 -22.44 -1.96
N VAL A 103 9.61 -22.01 -2.48
CA VAL A 103 10.50 -21.04 -1.83
C VAL A 103 10.60 -19.81 -2.70
N ASP A 104 10.28 -18.66 -2.12
CA ASP A 104 10.39 -17.35 -2.75
C ASP A 104 11.53 -16.59 -2.05
N VAL A 105 12.60 -16.32 -2.78
CA VAL A 105 13.76 -15.59 -2.28
C VAL A 105 13.60 -14.12 -2.65
N LEU A 106 13.38 -13.30 -1.63
CA LEU A 106 13.13 -11.88 -1.72
C LEU A 106 14.42 -11.06 -1.64
N PRO A 107 14.47 -9.85 -2.21
CA PRO A 107 15.62 -8.95 -2.05
C PRO A 107 15.82 -8.51 -0.58
N ASP A 108 17.07 -8.31 -0.17
CA ASP A 108 17.42 -7.63 1.10
C ASP A 108 17.20 -6.11 0.96
N ILE A 109 15.95 -5.67 1.15
CA ILE A 109 15.59 -4.25 1.05
C ILE A 109 15.84 -3.55 2.38
N LYS A 110 16.61 -2.45 2.33
CA LYS A 110 16.80 -1.54 3.45
C LYS A 110 16.32 -0.14 3.10
N LEU A 111 15.61 0.49 4.01
CA LEU A 111 14.95 1.78 3.78
C LEU A 111 15.25 2.74 4.91
N ILE A 112 15.36 4.02 4.57
CA ILE A 112 15.43 5.08 5.57
C ILE A 112 13.99 5.36 6.02
N PRO A 113 13.65 5.16 7.31
CA PRO A 113 12.35 5.54 7.84
C PRO A 113 12.17 7.04 7.74
N GLY A 114 10.98 7.48 7.31
CA GLY A 114 10.64 8.89 7.22
C GLY A 114 10.19 9.44 8.58
N GLY A 115 8.88 9.60 8.73
CA GLY A 115 8.22 10.24 9.86
C GLY A 115 8.02 11.75 9.71
N GLN A 116 8.61 12.38 8.67
CA GLN A 116 8.47 13.81 8.41
C GLN A 116 7.05 14.16 7.98
N SER A 117 6.54 15.30 8.48
CA SER A 117 5.35 15.92 7.92
C SER A 117 5.64 16.44 6.51
N ILE A 118 4.75 16.11 5.57
CA ILE A 118 4.83 16.58 4.18
C ILE A 118 3.52 17.24 3.77
N GLY A 119 3.63 18.28 2.96
CA GLY A 119 2.50 18.80 2.20
C GLY A 119 2.34 17.96 0.94
N VAL A 120 1.11 17.61 0.62
CA VAL A 120 0.76 16.89 -0.60
C VAL A 120 -0.06 17.84 -1.47
N GLN A 121 0.35 18.03 -2.71
CA GLN A 121 -0.42 18.73 -3.73
C GLN A 121 -0.51 17.83 -4.96
N LEU A 122 -1.73 17.42 -5.30
CA LEU A 122 -2.02 16.50 -6.40
C LEU A 122 -2.93 17.20 -7.41
N GLN A 123 -2.48 17.25 -8.66
CA GLN A 123 -3.30 17.62 -9.80
C GLN A 123 -3.83 16.35 -10.45
N SER A 124 -5.14 16.33 -10.69
CA SER A 124 -5.81 15.23 -11.37
C SER A 124 -5.46 15.21 -12.87
N ALA A 125 -5.41 14.03 -13.49
CA ALA A 125 -5.19 13.86 -14.95
C ALA A 125 -6.35 14.38 -15.83
N GLY A 126 -7.31 15.06 -15.21
CA GLY A 126 -8.51 15.59 -15.80
C GLY A 126 -9.35 16.28 -14.73
N VAL A 127 -10.52 16.74 -15.11
CA VAL A 127 -11.42 17.49 -14.23
C VAL A 127 -12.53 16.56 -13.73
N MET A 128 -12.56 16.28 -12.43
CA MET A 128 -13.54 15.39 -11.81
C MET A 128 -14.87 16.10 -11.56
N VAL A 129 -15.98 15.43 -11.89
CA VAL A 129 -17.33 15.91 -11.56
C VAL A 129 -17.65 15.59 -10.11
N VAL A 130 -17.85 16.62 -9.28
CA VAL A 130 -18.14 16.45 -7.83
C VAL A 130 -19.60 16.77 -7.49
N GLY A 131 -20.35 17.34 -8.43
CA GLY A 131 -21.77 17.62 -8.23
C GLY A 131 -22.41 18.38 -9.39
N TYR A 132 -23.66 18.77 -9.21
CA TYR A 132 -24.42 19.57 -10.16
C TYR A 132 -24.90 20.86 -9.50
N HIS A 133 -25.07 21.90 -10.30
CA HIS A 133 -25.79 23.11 -9.91
C HIS A 133 -26.78 23.53 -10.99
N MET A 134 -27.73 24.37 -10.58
CA MET A 134 -28.68 25.00 -11.48
C MET A 134 -28.10 26.31 -12.00
N VAL A 135 -28.34 26.56 -13.28
CA VAL A 135 -28.05 27.79 -14.00
C VAL A 135 -29.38 28.49 -14.25
N GLU A 136 -29.50 29.72 -13.78
CA GLU A 136 -30.64 30.56 -14.09
C GLU A 136 -30.39 31.29 -15.41
N ASN A 137 -31.21 31.02 -16.43
CA ASN A 137 -31.06 31.67 -17.73
C ASN A 137 -31.78 33.04 -17.79
N SER A 138 -31.64 33.74 -18.91
CA SER A 138 -32.30 35.06 -19.12
C SER A 138 -33.84 35.02 -19.09
N ARG A 139 -34.45 33.82 -19.06
CA ARG A 139 -35.90 33.61 -18.93
C ARG A 139 -36.31 33.22 -17.50
N HIS A 140 -35.40 33.38 -16.51
CA HIS A 140 -35.60 32.94 -15.12
C HIS A 140 -35.89 31.45 -14.94
N GLN A 141 -35.48 30.62 -15.91
CA GLN A 141 -35.60 29.17 -15.80
C GLN A 141 -34.34 28.59 -15.17
N GLN A 142 -34.53 27.73 -14.17
CA GLN A 142 -33.46 26.97 -13.53
C GLN A 142 -33.20 25.69 -14.34
N VAL A 143 -32.02 25.58 -14.94
CA VAL A 143 -31.63 24.43 -15.75
C VAL A 143 -30.24 23.93 -15.38
N SER A 144 -29.99 22.64 -15.53
CA SER A 144 -28.66 22.05 -15.39
C SER A 144 -28.38 21.19 -16.63
N PRO A 145 -27.75 21.76 -17.68
CA PRO A 145 -27.55 21.07 -18.96
C PRO A 145 -26.89 19.70 -18.80
N ALA A 146 -25.80 19.61 -18.04
CA ALA A 146 -25.06 18.38 -17.84
C ALA A 146 -25.82 17.33 -17.02
N LYS A 147 -26.72 17.73 -16.10
CA LYS A 147 -27.57 16.80 -15.35
C LYS A 147 -28.60 16.10 -16.24
N LYS A 148 -28.98 16.74 -17.36
CA LYS A 148 -29.84 16.14 -18.39
C LYS A 148 -29.06 15.25 -19.37
N SER A 149 -27.75 15.25 -19.28
CA SER A 149 -26.84 14.39 -20.06
C SER A 149 -26.41 13.19 -19.21
N ASP A 150 -25.85 12.14 -19.84
CA ASP A 150 -25.28 10.98 -19.12
C ASP A 150 -23.91 11.31 -18.51
N ILE A 151 -23.84 12.34 -17.67
CA ILE A 151 -22.66 12.70 -16.86
C ILE A 151 -23.00 12.39 -15.40
N GLN A 152 -22.13 11.67 -14.71
CA GLN A 152 -22.32 11.19 -13.34
C GLN A 152 -21.28 11.78 -12.39
N ILE A 153 -21.63 11.84 -11.09
CA ILE A 153 -20.68 12.23 -10.05
C ILE A 153 -19.53 11.21 -10.00
N GLY A 154 -18.31 11.73 -9.99
CA GLY A 154 -17.08 10.97 -10.05
C GLY A 154 -16.69 10.51 -11.47
N ASP A 155 -17.32 11.06 -12.52
CA ASP A 155 -16.76 10.99 -13.87
C ASP A 155 -15.53 11.91 -13.96
N LEU A 156 -14.50 11.45 -14.66
CA LEU A 156 -13.28 12.23 -14.92
C LEU A 156 -13.32 12.79 -16.35
N ILE A 157 -13.51 14.09 -16.50
CA ILE A 157 -13.51 14.75 -17.81
C ILE A 157 -12.06 14.96 -18.26
N VAL A 158 -11.70 14.38 -19.40
CA VAL A 158 -10.32 14.41 -19.92
C VAL A 158 -10.18 15.31 -21.15
N ARG A 159 -11.25 15.48 -21.95
CA ARG A 159 -11.25 16.42 -23.08
C ARG A 159 -12.56 17.16 -23.24
N LEU A 160 -12.46 18.38 -23.76
CA LEU A 160 -13.56 19.16 -24.32
C LEU A 160 -13.23 19.50 -25.77
N ASN A 161 -14.12 19.20 -26.71
CA ASN A 161 -13.93 19.47 -28.14
C ASN A 161 -12.57 18.99 -28.67
N LYS A 162 -12.18 17.77 -28.30
CA LYS A 162 -10.90 17.10 -28.62
C LYS A 162 -9.64 17.75 -28.02
N LYS A 163 -9.78 18.81 -27.20
CA LYS A 163 -8.66 19.43 -26.47
C LYS A 163 -8.59 18.87 -25.06
N PRO A 164 -7.39 18.52 -24.54
CA PRO A 164 -7.21 18.16 -23.14
C PRO A 164 -7.74 19.22 -22.18
N VAL A 165 -8.24 18.79 -21.03
CA VAL A 165 -8.63 19.68 -19.94
C VAL A 165 -8.06 19.16 -18.63
N LEU A 166 -7.14 19.91 -18.05
CA LEU A 166 -6.42 19.54 -16.84
C LEU A 166 -6.79 20.39 -15.64
N SER A 167 -7.44 21.55 -15.86
CA SER A 167 -7.86 22.43 -14.77
C SER A 167 -9.30 22.91 -14.89
N SER A 168 -9.88 23.25 -13.74
CA SER A 168 -11.22 23.85 -13.64
C SER A 168 -11.32 25.19 -14.39
N GLU A 169 -10.21 25.93 -14.46
CA GLU A 169 -10.10 27.15 -15.27
C GLU A 169 -10.16 26.85 -16.77
N GLN A 170 -9.38 25.86 -17.24
CA GLN A 170 -9.41 25.42 -18.64
C GLN A 170 -10.80 24.90 -19.03
N PHE A 171 -11.44 24.14 -18.14
CA PHE A 171 -12.81 23.66 -18.33
C PHE A 171 -13.77 24.83 -18.54
N THR A 172 -13.74 25.80 -17.63
CA THR A 172 -14.62 26.98 -17.67
C THR A 172 -14.39 27.80 -18.94
N LYS A 173 -13.13 28.03 -19.32
CA LYS A 173 -12.78 28.77 -20.53
C LYS A 173 -13.28 28.08 -21.81
N GLN A 174 -13.07 26.77 -21.94
CA GLN A 174 -13.51 26.03 -23.12
C GLN A 174 -15.03 25.93 -23.24
N VAL A 175 -15.75 25.81 -22.11
CA VAL A 175 -17.22 25.88 -22.08
C VAL A 175 -17.72 27.27 -22.49
N GLN A 176 -17.07 28.32 -22.00
CA GLN A 176 -17.40 29.71 -22.37
C GLN A 176 -17.25 29.94 -23.87
N GLU A 177 -16.11 29.55 -24.45
CA GLU A 177 -15.83 29.70 -25.90
C GLU A 177 -16.85 28.97 -26.78
N ALA A 178 -17.31 27.78 -26.39
CA ALA A 178 -18.32 27.02 -27.12
C ALA A 178 -19.71 27.67 -27.00
N GLY A 179 -20.07 28.10 -25.79
CA GLY A 179 -21.36 28.77 -25.53
C GLY A 179 -21.50 30.07 -26.30
N GLU A 180 -20.44 30.88 -26.41
CA GLU A 180 -20.42 32.11 -27.20
C GLU A 180 -20.68 31.88 -28.69
N LYS A 181 -20.30 30.71 -29.21
CA LYS A 181 -20.55 30.29 -30.59
C LYS A 181 -21.92 29.62 -30.78
N GLY A 182 -22.64 29.35 -29.69
CA GLY A 182 -23.88 28.57 -29.71
C GLY A 182 -23.66 27.09 -30.07
N GLU A 183 -22.46 26.57 -29.85
CA GLU A 183 -22.08 25.20 -30.20
C GLU A 183 -22.16 24.28 -28.97
N PRO A 184 -22.59 23.01 -29.14
CA PRO A 184 -22.50 22.03 -28.07
C PRO A 184 -21.03 21.69 -27.78
N VAL A 185 -20.73 21.46 -26.51
CA VAL A 185 -19.43 20.95 -26.07
C VAL A 185 -19.45 19.43 -26.15
N GLU A 186 -18.52 18.86 -26.92
CA GLU A 186 -18.23 17.43 -26.93
C GLU A 186 -17.29 17.09 -25.77
N ILE A 187 -17.77 16.31 -24.81
CA ILE A 187 -17.07 15.98 -23.58
C ILE A 187 -16.64 14.51 -23.66
N GLU A 188 -15.33 14.26 -23.59
CA GLU A 188 -14.77 12.93 -23.38
C GLU A 188 -14.51 12.75 -21.89
N LEU A 189 -15.12 11.74 -21.28
CA LEU A 189 -14.97 11.43 -19.87
C LEU A 189 -14.62 9.96 -19.64
N VAL A 190 -14.02 9.68 -18.50
CA VAL A 190 -13.71 8.33 -18.02
C VAL A 190 -14.61 8.00 -16.85
N ARG A 191 -15.36 6.89 -16.98
CA ARG A 191 -16.24 6.32 -15.95
C ARG A 191 -15.76 4.92 -15.61
N GLY A 192 -15.10 4.76 -14.47
CA GLY A 192 -14.44 3.50 -14.16
C GLY A 192 -13.38 3.19 -15.23
N LYS A 193 -13.48 2.06 -15.92
CA LYS A 193 -12.56 1.68 -17.02
C LYS A 193 -13.06 2.09 -18.41
N GLU A 194 -14.21 2.74 -18.51
CA GLU A 194 -14.85 3.04 -19.80
C GLU A 194 -14.64 4.51 -20.18
N LYS A 195 -14.39 4.75 -21.48
CA LYS A 195 -14.45 6.08 -22.09
C LYS A 195 -15.85 6.33 -22.60
N VAL A 196 -16.46 7.42 -22.15
CA VAL A 196 -17.79 7.85 -22.56
C VAL A 196 -17.67 9.21 -23.26
N GLN A 197 -18.44 9.39 -24.32
CA GLN A 197 -18.56 10.67 -25.00
C GLN A 197 -19.99 11.19 -24.88
N VAL A 198 -20.12 12.44 -24.48
CA VAL A 198 -21.42 13.11 -24.34
C VAL A 198 -21.36 14.50 -24.97
N ARG A 199 -22.51 15.02 -25.37
CA ARG A 199 -22.65 16.38 -25.90
C ARG A 199 -23.56 17.20 -25.01
N VAL A 200 -23.08 18.38 -24.63
CA VAL A 200 -23.82 19.28 -23.73
C VAL A 200 -23.84 20.67 -24.34
N LEU A 201 -25.02 21.24 -24.51
CA LEU A 201 -25.16 22.63 -24.94
C LEU A 201 -25.00 23.56 -23.70
N PRO A 202 -24.03 24.48 -23.68
CA PRO A 202 -23.90 25.43 -22.57
C PRO A 202 -25.08 26.39 -22.49
N GLU A 203 -25.56 26.68 -21.28
CA GLU A 203 -26.60 27.67 -21.04
C GLU A 203 -25.97 28.97 -20.53
N LYS A 204 -26.44 30.12 -21.04
CA LYS A 204 -26.01 31.43 -20.54
C LYS A 204 -26.70 31.76 -19.23
N ASN A 205 -25.92 32.00 -18.18
CA ASN A 205 -26.42 32.51 -16.92
C ASN A 205 -26.91 33.96 -17.10
N GLY A 206 -28.17 34.22 -16.77
CA GLY A 206 -28.82 35.52 -16.96
C GLY A 206 -28.22 36.65 -16.11
N SER A 207 -27.68 36.32 -14.93
CA SER A 207 -27.10 37.29 -13.99
C SER A 207 -25.63 37.60 -14.27
N THR A 208 -24.84 36.57 -14.59
CA THR A 208 -23.38 36.73 -14.78
C THR A 208 -22.95 36.86 -16.24
N GLY A 209 -23.84 36.53 -17.18
CA GLY A 209 -23.55 36.49 -18.62
C GLY A 209 -22.60 35.35 -19.05
N LYS A 210 -22.13 34.52 -18.12
CA LYS A 210 -21.22 33.39 -18.40
C LYS A 210 -22.00 32.17 -18.86
N TYR A 211 -21.42 31.40 -19.77
CA TYR A 211 -21.95 30.11 -20.19
C TYR A 211 -21.52 29.01 -19.22
N GLN A 212 -22.48 28.17 -18.85
CA GLN A 212 -22.29 27.13 -17.86
C GLN A 212 -23.01 25.85 -18.30
N VAL A 213 -22.45 24.70 -17.91
CA VAL A 213 -23.08 23.39 -18.14
C VAL A 213 -23.72 22.81 -16.87
N GLY A 214 -23.66 23.53 -15.73
CA GLY A 214 -24.31 23.11 -14.49
C GLY A 214 -23.56 22.02 -13.70
N LEU A 215 -22.22 21.96 -13.82
CA LEU A 215 -21.36 21.02 -13.08
C LEU A 215 -20.55 21.74 -11.99
N TYR A 216 -20.43 21.11 -10.82
CA TYR A 216 -19.33 21.37 -9.91
C TYR A 216 -18.18 20.45 -10.28
N VAL A 217 -17.00 21.03 -10.45
CA VAL A 217 -15.81 20.30 -10.87
C VAL A 217 -14.63 20.58 -9.95
N ARG A 218 -13.76 19.58 -9.81
CA ARG A 218 -12.52 19.66 -9.04
C ARG A 218 -11.38 19.03 -9.82
N ASP A 219 -10.23 19.67 -9.79
CA ASP A 219 -9.05 19.29 -10.57
C ASP A 219 -7.81 19.03 -9.70
N SER A 220 -7.88 19.31 -8.40
CA SER A 220 -6.77 19.10 -7.48
C SER A 220 -7.21 18.67 -6.08
N ALA A 221 -6.27 18.10 -5.33
CA ALA A 221 -6.38 17.88 -3.89
C ALA A 221 -5.09 18.28 -3.19
N ALA A 222 -5.23 18.82 -1.98
CA ALA A 222 -4.11 19.15 -1.13
C ALA A 222 -4.36 18.72 0.31
N GLY A 223 -3.29 18.38 1.02
CA GLY A 223 -3.39 17.93 2.39
C GLY A 223 -2.04 17.79 3.08
N VAL A 224 -2.09 17.34 4.33
CA VAL A 224 -0.93 17.03 5.14
C VAL A 224 -0.82 15.52 5.27
N GLY A 225 0.37 15.00 5.05
CA GLY A 225 0.69 13.59 5.18
C GLY A 225 1.98 13.37 5.96
N THR A 226 2.35 12.10 6.14
CA THR A 226 3.65 11.72 6.68
C THR A 226 4.42 10.90 5.65
N LEU A 227 5.69 11.22 5.46
CA LEU A 227 6.62 10.42 4.67
C LEU A 227 6.86 9.08 5.39
N THR A 228 6.67 7.96 4.72
CA THR A 228 6.83 6.64 5.35
C THR A 228 8.26 6.16 5.25
N PHE A 229 8.80 6.11 4.04
CA PHE A 229 10.15 5.61 3.78
C PHE A 229 10.78 6.30 2.58
N TYR A 230 12.11 6.22 2.52
CA TYR A 230 12.89 6.61 1.36
C TYR A 230 13.94 5.54 1.03
N HIS A 231 14.04 5.19 -0.24
CA HIS A 231 15.07 4.29 -0.77
C HIS A 231 16.20 5.13 -1.40
N PRO A 232 17.39 5.22 -0.77
CA PRO A 232 18.43 6.17 -1.19
C PRO A 232 19.01 5.88 -2.57
N GLU A 233 19.20 4.62 -2.95
CA GLU A 233 19.82 4.27 -4.24
C GLU A 233 18.88 4.55 -5.43
N LYS A 234 17.61 4.11 -5.34
CA LYS A 234 16.61 4.33 -6.39
C LYS A 234 15.93 5.71 -6.33
N LYS A 235 16.17 6.48 -5.26
CA LYS A 235 15.54 7.77 -4.96
C LYS A 235 14.00 7.74 -4.87
N VAL A 236 13.44 6.57 -4.60
CA VAL A 236 11.98 6.34 -4.50
C VAL A 236 11.53 6.53 -3.06
N TYR A 237 10.33 7.07 -2.87
CA TYR A 237 9.69 7.16 -1.56
C TYR A 237 8.26 6.59 -1.56
N GLY A 238 7.76 6.30 -0.36
CA GLY A 238 6.34 6.06 -0.12
C GLY A 238 5.84 6.92 1.04
N ALA A 239 4.57 7.35 0.97
CA ALA A 239 3.92 8.16 2.00
C ALA A 239 2.42 7.82 2.15
N LEU A 240 1.80 8.33 3.22
CA LEU A 240 0.37 8.18 3.60
C LEU A 240 -0.10 6.76 3.97
N GLY A 241 0.31 5.72 3.26
CA GLY A 241 -0.17 4.35 3.51
C GLY A 241 -1.60 4.09 3.01
N HIS A 242 -2.23 5.06 2.34
CA HIS A 242 -3.56 4.92 1.74
C HIS A 242 -3.74 5.82 0.50
N VAL A 243 -4.77 5.53 -0.29
CA VAL A 243 -5.16 6.32 -1.46
C VAL A 243 -5.69 7.71 -1.08
N ILE A 244 -5.33 8.72 -1.87
CA ILE A 244 -5.97 10.04 -1.83
C ILE A 244 -7.25 9.98 -2.65
N THR A 245 -8.38 10.24 -1.99
CA THR A 245 -9.69 10.33 -2.60
C THR A 245 -10.20 11.77 -2.61
N ASP A 246 -11.09 12.04 -3.53
CA ASP A 246 -11.91 13.24 -3.50
C ASP A 246 -12.89 13.18 -2.31
N MET A 247 -13.02 14.27 -1.56
CA MET A 247 -13.79 14.28 -0.31
C MET A 247 -15.29 14.07 -0.52
N ASP A 248 -15.84 14.54 -1.64
CA ASP A 248 -17.28 14.51 -1.91
C ASP A 248 -17.69 13.20 -2.58
N THR A 249 -16.87 12.69 -3.50
CA THR A 249 -17.17 11.49 -4.28
C THR A 249 -16.54 10.21 -3.72
N GLN A 250 -15.57 10.34 -2.81
CA GLN A 250 -14.75 9.25 -2.27
C GLN A 250 -14.02 8.42 -3.34
N LYS A 251 -13.95 8.93 -4.58
CA LYS A 251 -13.22 8.25 -5.66
C LYS A 251 -11.73 8.58 -5.61
N PRO A 252 -10.85 7.62 -5.96
CA PRO A 252 -9.43 7.87 -6.11
C PRO A 252 -9.16 8.99 -7.11
N ILE A 253 -8.23 9.88 -6.76
CA ILE A 253 -7.74 10.89 -7.69
C ILE A 253 -6.71 10.24 -8.62
N VAL A 254 -6.97 10.31 -9.92
CA VAL A 254 -6.02 9.88 -10.95
C VAL A 254 -4.91 10.90 -11.06
N VAL A 255 -3.67 10.49 -10.85
CA VAL A 255 -2.51 11.39 -10.89
C VAL A 255 -2.27 11.90 -12.31
N GLY A 256 -2.34 13.21 -12.51
CA GLY A 256 -1.83 13.87 -13.72
C GLY A 256 -0.45 14.46 -13.47
N ASP A 257 -0.36 15.27 -12.42
CA ASP A 257 0.89 15.80 -11.88
C ASP A 257 0.77 15.90 -10.36
N GLY A 258 1.89 15.91 -9.65
CA GLY A 258 1.84 16.08 -8.21
C GLY A 258 3.20 16.30 -7.60
N LYS A 259 3.18 16.96 -6.44
CA LYS A 259 4.38 17.32 -5.71
C LYS A 259 4.18 17.16 -4.22
N ILE A 260 5.27 16.79 -3.57
CA ILE A 260 5.38 16.85 -2.12
C ILE A 260 6.21 18.06 -1.72
N LEU A 261 5.80 18.68 -0.62
CA LEU A 261 6.38 19.90 -0.07
C LEU A 261 6.80 19.66 1.37
N LEU A 262 7.71 20.49 1.86
CA LEU A 262 8.02 20.52 3.28
C LEU A 262 6.85 21.12 4.06
N SER A 263 6.54 20.51 5.19
CA SER A 263 5.45 20.94 6.06
C SER A 263 5.98 21.22 7.46
N HIS A 264 5.55 22.33 8.05
CA HIS A 264 5.77 22.68 9.44
C HIS A 264 4.48 22.51 10.22
N VAL A 265 4.50 21.67 11.25
CA VAL A 265 3.36 21.48 12.15
C VAL A 265 3.32 22.64 13.13
N SER A 266 2.33 23.52 13.00
CA SER A 266 2.16 24.66 13.89
C SER A 266 1.44 24.29 15.19
N SER A 267 0.49 23.36 15.12
CA SER A 267 -0.28 22.89 16.27
C SER A 267 -1.00 21.58 15.96
N ILE A 268 -1.46 20.90 17.01
CA ILE A 268 -2.35 19.74 16.91
C ILE A 268 -3.74 20.12 17.42
N GLN A 269 -4.75 19.87 16.61
CA GLN A 269 -6.12 19.75 17.11
C GLN A 269 -6.29 18.36 17.69
N ARG A 270 -6.49 18.28 19.00
CA ARG A 270 -6.65 17.02 19.73
C ARG A 270 -7.85 16.22 19.20
N GLY A 271 -7.68 14.92 19.07
CA GLY A 271 -8.75 13.98 18.70
C GLY A 271 -9.53 13.48 19.91
N GLU A 272 -10.82 13.28 19.72
CA GLU A 272 -11.77 12.81 20.73
C GLU A 272 -12.69 11.75 20.14
N SER A 273 -13.40 11.01 20.98
CA SER A 273 -14.37 10.01 20.50
C SER A 273 -15.44 10.70 19.65
N GLY A 274 -15.64 10.21 18.43
CA GLY A 274 -16.57 10.78 17.45
C GLY A 274 -15.97 11.88 16.57
N SER A 275 -14.81 12.45 16.92
CA SER A 275 -14.17 13.53 16.16
C SER A 275 -12.66 13.30 16.04
N PRO A 276 -12.16 12.85 14.87
CA PRO A 276 -10.72 12.70 14.69
C PRO A 276 -10.03 14.07 14.79
N GLY A 277 -8.89 14.10 15.47
CA GLY A 277 -8.04 15.30 15.54
C GLY A 277 -7.32 15.54 14.21
N GLN A 278 -6.56 16.64 14.13
CA GLN A 278 -5.83 17.00 12.91
C GLN A 278 -4.52 17.74 13.20
N LYS A 279 -3.48 17.46 12.41
CA LYS A 279 -2.28 18.29 12.33
C LYS A 279 -2.59 19.60 11.59
N ARG A 280 -2.38 20.73 12.25
CA ARG A 280 -2.39 22.04 11.58
C ARG A 280 -0.97 22.35 11.15
N ALA A 281 -0.79 22.52 9.85
CA ALA A 281 0.53 22.75 9.29
C ALA A 281 0.47 23.74 8.13
N PHE A 282 1.59 24.42 7.90
CA PHE A 282 1.81 25.24 6.71
C PHE A 282 2.96 24.68 5.89
N PHE A 283 2.99 24.99 4.60
CA PHE A 283 4.01 24.49 3.69
C PHE A 283 5.15 25.50 3.59
N TYR A 284 6.38 25.00 3.76
CA TYR A 284 7.58 25.83 3.70
C TYR A 284 7.98 26.11 2.26
N HIS A 285 7.68 27.32 1.78
CA HIS A 285 7.95 27.75 0.42
C HIS A 285 7.22 26.88 -0.63
N ASP A 286 6.87 27.43 -1.79
CA ASP A 286 6.30 26.62 -2.89
C ASP A 286 7.34 25.71 -3.57
N LYS A 287 8.45 25.40 -2.88
CA LYS A 287 9.54 24.60 -3.42
C LYS A 287 9.25 23.11 -3.20
N PRO A 288 8.97 22.35 -4.27
CA PRO A 288 8.75 20.91 -4.16
C PRO A 288 10.04 20.19 -3.75
N ILE A 289 9.88 19.11 -2.99
CA ILE A 289 10.97 18.21 -2.58
C ILE A 289 10.93 16.87 -3.31
N GLY A 290 9.84 16.61 -4.04
CA GLY A 290 9.68 15.40 -4.83
C GLY A 290 8.38 15.42 -5.63
N THR A 291 8.25 14.42 -6.49
CA THR A 291 7.08 14.22 -7.36
C THR A 291 6.08 13.26 -6.72
N ILE A 292 4.84 13.27 -7.19
CA ILE A 292 3.87 12.20 -6.96
C ILE A 292 3.57 11.59 -8.31
N GLU A 293 4.01 10.35 -8.52
CA GLU A 293 3.85 9.60 -9.77
C GLU A 293 2.70 8.59 -9.67
N LYS A 294 2.42 8.09 -8.46
CA LYS A 294 1.37 7.10 -8.20
C LYS A 294 0.55 7.46 -6.98
N ASN A 295 -0.76 7.23 -7.08
CA ASN A 295 -1.72 7.27 -5.99
C ASN A 295 -2.48 5.95 -5.97
N THR A 296 -2.17 5.09 -5.00
CA THR A 296 -2.66 3.71 -4.94
C THR A 296 -3.37 3.44 -3.61
N PRO A 297 -4.07 2.30 -3.45
CA PRO A 297 -4.65 1.90 -2.18
C PRO A 297 -3.68 1.86 -0.99
N PHE A 298 -2.37 1.78 -1.24
CA PHE A 298 -1.32 1.64 -0.22
C PHE A 298 -0.48 2.90 -0.01
N GLY A 299 -0.79 4.00 -0.69
CA GLY A 299 -0.10 5.28 -0.49
C GLY A 299 0.13 6.05 -1.76
N ILE A 300 0.95 7.09 -1.61
CA ILE A 300 1.50 7.83 -2.74
C ILE A 300 2.99 7.52 -2.90
N PHE A 301 3.44 7.50 -4.15
CA PHE A 301 4.82 7.16 -4.50
C PHE A 301 5.34 8.09 -5.59
N GLY A 302 6.64 8.31 -5.56
CA GLY A 302 7.33 9.12 -6.56
C GLY A 302 8.81 9.20 -6.24
N LYS A 303 9.46 10.26 -6.70
CA LYS A 303 10.90 10.46 -6.55
C LYS A 303 11.22 11.70 -5.73
N ILE A 304 12.28 11.61 -4.94
CA ILE A 304 12.89 12.73 -4.22
C ILE A 304 14.29 12.90 -4.77
N GLU A 305 14.58 14.02 -5.43
CA GLU A 305 15.91 14.23 -6.03
C GLU A 305 17.00 14.39 -4.98
N ASN A 306 16.71 15.18 -3.95
CA ASN A 306 17.57 15.50 -2.83
C ASN A 306 16.75 15.45 -1.54
N PHE A 307 17.09 14.52 -0.65
CA PHE A 307 16.38 14.38 0.62
C PHE A 307 16.59 15.65 1.46
N PRO A 308 15.53 16.40 1.77
CA PRO A 308 15.65 17.80 2.17
C PRO A 308 16.08 18.05 3.62
N TYR A 309 16.49 17.03 4.39
CA TYR A 309 16.65 17.16 5.84
C TYR A 309 17.92 16.54 6.45
N ASN A 310 18.46 17.25 7.45
CA ASN A 310 19.60 16.86 8.30
C ASN A 310 19.17 16.28 9.68
N SER A 311 17.92 15.88 9.88
CA SER A 311 17.39 15.34 11.14
C SER A 311 17.39 13.79 11.14
N LEU A 312 18.20 13.19 12.03
CA LEU A 312 18.55 11.75 12.20
C LEU A 312 17.41 10.70 12.28
N PRO A 313 17.71 9.37 12.13
CA PRO A 313 18.98 8.77 11.71
C PRO A 313 18.99 8.34 10.23
N ARG A 314 20.18 8.46 9.64
CA ARG A 314 20.53 8.15 8.24
C ARG A 314 20.62 6.65 7.93
N GLU A 315 20.26 5.81 8.88
CA GLU A 315 20.49 4.37 8.77
C GLU A 315 19.29 3.73 8.10
N ALA A 316 19.56 3.14 6.93
CA ALA A 316 18.61 2.28 6.29
C ALA A 316 18.43 1.04 7.17
N ILE A 317 17.19 0.79 7.60
CA ILE A 317 16.84 -0.39 8.40
C ILE A 317 16.23 -1.46 7.49
N PRO A 318 16.35 -2.75 7.83
CA PRO A 318 15.68 -3.81 7.09
C PRO A 318 14.16 -3.67 7.17
N VAL A 319 13.47 -4.27 6.19
CA VAL A 319 12.02 -4.41 6.20
C VAL A 319 11.61 -5.77 6.76
N ALA A 320 10.47 -5.85 7.42
CA ALA A 320 9.84 -7.13 7.78
C ALA A 320 8.61 -7.36 6.90
N TYR A 321 8.43 -8.60 6.46
CA TYR A 321 7.27 -9.02 5.67
C TYR A 321 6.09 -9.36 6.60
N ALA A 322 4.89 -9.48 6.02
CA ALA A 322 3.65 -9.60 6.80
C ALA A 322 3.67 -10.77 7.82
N GLU A 323 4.31 -11.89 7.48
CA GLU A 323 4.48 -13.07 8.32
C GLU A 323 5.40 -12.88 9.54
N ASP A 324 6.34 -11.94 9.44
CA ASP A 324 7.33 -11.64 10.48
C ASP A 324 6.79 -10.65 11.53
N VAL A 325 5.73 -9.91 11.19
CA VAL A 325 5.08 -8.98 12.11
C VAL A 325 4.33 -9.73 13.20
N LYS A 326 4.54 -9.33 14.46
CA LYS A 326 3.90 -9.95 15.63
C LYS A 326 3.08 -8.94 16.41
N LYS A 327 2.09 -9.44 17.16
CA LYS A 327 1.41 -8.64 18.18
C LYS A 327 2.41 -8.22 19.27
N GLY A 328 2.17 -7.06 19.87
CA GLY A 328 2.98 -6.54 20.97
C GLY A 328 3.65 -5.20 20.68
N PRO A 329 4.70 -4.83 21.44
CA PRO A 329 5.30 -3.50 21.38
C PRO A 329 5.87 -3.15 20.00
N ALA A 330 5.68 -1.90 19.59
CA ALA A 330 6.28 -1.31 18.41
C ALA A 330 6.42 0.22 18.60
N GLU A 331 7.00 0.90 17.63
CA GLU A 331 7.17 2.34 17.64
C GLU A 331 6.66 2.96 16.33
N ILE A 332 6.19 4.20 16.40
CA ILE A 332 5.95 5.03 15.21
C ILE A 332 6.88 6.23 15.19
N LEU A 333 7.23 6.68 13.97
CA LEU A 333 7.89 7.98 13.77
C LEU A 333 6.88 9.00 13.26
N THR A 334 6.75 10.14 13.94
CA THR A 334 5.89 11.22 13.45
C THR A 334 6.32 12.57 13.99
N VAL A 335 5.86 13.64 13.35
CA VAL A 335 5.99 15.03 13.82
C VAL A 335 4.69 15.46 14.48
N VAL A 336 4.76 15.93 15.73
CA VAL A 336 3.64 16.57 16.44
C VAL A 336 3.79 18.07 16.58
N GLU A 337 5.01 18.58 16.46
CA GLU A 337 5.34 20.00 16.61
C GLU A 337 6.56 20.34 15.76
N GLY A 338 6.46 21.47 15.05
CA GLY A 338 7.48 21.96 14.15
C GLY A 338 7.80 21.00 13.00
N ASP A 339 9.06 20.64 12.86
CA ASP A 339 9.60 19.74 11.84
C ASP A 339 10.33 18.52 12.45
N LYS A 340 10.30 18.38 13.79
CA LYS A 340 11.07 17.38 14.51
C LYS A 340 10.37 16.03 14.48
N VAL A 341 10.99 15.06 13.81
CA VAL A 341 10.56 13.65 13.87
C VAL A 341 10.89 13.08 15.25
N GLN A 342 9.89 12.47 15.90
CA GLN A 342 10.02 11.83 17.19
C GLN A 342 9.53 10.38 17.13
N ARG A 343 10.07 9.55 18.02
CA ARG A 343 9.63 8.16 18.25
C ARG A 343 8.55 8.13 19.31
N TYR A 344 7.47 7.40 19.07
CA TYR A 344 6.40 7.18 20.04
C TYR A 344 6.04 5.71 20.13
N ARG A 345 5.79 5.23 21.34
CA ARG A 345 5.40 3.85 21.62
C ARG A 345 3.96 3.57 21.18
N ILE A 346 3.80 2.43 20.54
CA ILE A 346 2.51 1.84 20.19
C ILE A 346 2.50 0.35 20.55
N GLU A 347 1.32 -0.25 20.47
CA GLU A 347 1.14 -1.69 20.53
C GLU A 347 0.44 -2.17 19.26
N ILE A 348 0.96 -3.21 18.62
CA ILE A 348 0.28 -3.94 17.57
C ILE A 348 -0.70 -4.91 18.25
N VAL A 349 -1.98 -4.54 18.26
CA VAL A 349 -3.05 -5.28 18.94
C VAL A 349 -3.48 -6.49 18.13
N ASP A 350 -3.52 -6.33 16.81
CA ASP A 350 -3.87 -7.42 15.90
C ASP A 350 -3.08 -7.36 14.59
N VAL A 351 -2.83 -8.53 14.02
CA VAL A 351 -2.12 -8.71 12.75
C VAL A 351 -2.98 -9.63 11.92
N PHE A 352 -3.40 -9.17 10.74
CA PHE A 352 -4.20 -9.95 9.81
C PHE A 352 -3.26 -10.55 8.76
N PRO A 353 -3.07 -11.89 8.74
CA PRO A 353 -2.28 -12.53 7.70
C PRO A 353 -2.92 -12.30 6.34
N GLN A 354 -2.13 -11.83 5.38
CA GLN A 354 -2.62 -11.46 4.06
C GLN A 354 -1.86 -12.22 2.98
N ARG A 355 -2.59 -13.06 2.23
CA ARG A 355 -2.06 -13.69 1.00
C ARG A 355 -2.07 -12.75 -0.20
N TYR A 356 -2.95 -11.76 -0.17
CA TYR A 356 -3.18 -10.78 -1.23
C TYR A 356 -3.19 -9.37 -0.64
N PRO A 357 -2.86 -8.33 -1.43
CA PRO A 357 -2.84 -6.96 -0.96
C PRO A 357 -4.19 -6.54 -0.35
N ALA A 358 -4.18 -6.08 0.90
CA ALA A 358 -5.36 -5.49 1.54
C ALA A 358 -4.96 -4.36 2.48
N THR A 359 -5.74 -3.27 2.46
CA THR A 359 -5.38 -1.99 3.11
C THR A 359 -5.41 -2.02 4.64
N LYS A 360 -6.00 -3.06 5.24
CA LYS A 360 -6.07 -3.27 6.69
C LYS A 360 -5.23 -4.48 7.09
N GLY A 361 -3.93 -4.25 7.30
CA GLY A 361 -2.98 -5.29 7.69
C GLY A 361 -2.87 -5.49 9.20
N MET A 362 -2.98 -4.40 9.96
CA MET A 362 -2.79 -4.42 11.41
C MET A 362 -3.78 -3.48 12.10
N ILE A 363 -4.06 -3.78 13.37
CA ILE A 363 -4.65 -2.83 14.33
C ILE A 363 -3.56 -2.40 15.29
N ILE A 364 -3.38 -1.10 15.42
CA ILE A 364 -2.43 -0.51 16.36
C ILE A 364 -3.15 0.32 17.41
N ARG A 365 -2.51 0.47 18.57
CA ARG A 365 -2.93 1.37 19.64
C ARG A 365 -1.76 2.23 20.10
N VAL A 366 -1.97 3.52 20.23
CA VAL A 366 -1.00 4.44 20.83
C VAL A 366 -0.96 4.21 22.33
N THR A 367 0.23 3.93 22.84
CA THR A 367 0.48 3.71 24.28
C THR A 367 1.40 4.76 24.88
N ASP A 368 1.95 5.64 24.06
CA ASP A 368 2.86 6.69 24.52
C ASP A 368 2.12 7.83 25.22
N PRO A 369 2.43 8.13 26.49
CA PRO A 369 1.69 9.13 27.26
C PRO A 369 1.88 10.55 26.74
N GLU A 370 3.07 10.88 26.20
CA GLU A 370 3.33 12.22 25.65
C GLU A 370 2.51 12.44 24.37
N LEU A 371 2.45 11.42 23.51
CA LEU A 371 1.65 11.50 22.29
C LEU A 371 0.15 11.63 22.63
N LEU A 372 -0.36 10.77 23.51
CA LEU A 372 -1.77 10.78 23.94
C LEU A 372 -2.17 12.12 24.56
N ASP A 373 -1.30 12.72 25.36
CA ASP A 373 -1.56 14.02 25.98
C ASP A 373 -1.66 15.13 24.92
N LYS A 374 -0.73 15.16 23.97
CA LYS A 374 -0.70 16.19 22.91
C LYS A 374 -1.81 16.04 21.87
N THR A 375 -2.18 14.81 21.52
CA THR A 375 -2.97 14.55 20.31
C THR A 375 -4.28 13.81 20.55
N GLY A 376 -4.45 13.17 21.72
CA GLY A 376 -5.57 12.25 21.98
C GLY A 376 -5.44 10.90 21.27
N GLY A 377 -4.31 10.64 20.59
CA GLY A 377 -4.05 9.43 19.82
C GLY A 377 -3.63 9.70 18.38
N ILE A 378 -4.15 8.93 17.44
CA ILE A 378 -3.91 9.07 16.01
C ILE A 378 -4.76 10.21 15.47
N VAL A 379 -4.14 11.17 14.79
CA VAL A 379 -4.83 12.32 14.18
C VAL A 379 -4.60 12.36 12.67
N GLN A 380 -5.48 13.06 11.95
CA GLN A 380 -5.29 13.31 10.53
C GLN A 380 -3.94 14.00 10.26
N GLY A 381 -3.23 13.52 9.23
CA GLY A 381 -1.86 13.92 8.92
C GLY A 381 -0.79 13.03 9.55
N MET A 382 -1.14 12.11 10.48
CA MET A 382 -0.24 11.03 10.90
C MET A 382 -0.21 9.86 9.91
N SER A 383 -1.17 9.77 8.99
CA SER A 383 -1.19 8.75 7.95
C SER A 383 0.16 8.74 7.20
N GLY A 384 0.76 7.57 7.13
CA GLY A 384 2.11 7.35 6.61
C GLY A 384 3.20 7.29 7.67
N SER A 385 2.91 7.53 8.95
CA SER A 385 3.91 7.40 10.02
C SER A 385 4.48 5.97 10.02
N PRO A 386 5.80 5.79 9.81
CA PRO A 386 6.38 4.46 9.72
C PRO A 386 6.31 3.74 11.06
N ILE A 387 5.98 2.45 11.01
CA ILE A 387 5.90 1.56 12.16
C ILE A 387 7.16 0.69 12.17
N ILE A 388 7.86 0.69 13.30
CA ILE A 388 9.09 -0.05 13.50
C ILE A 388 8.86 -1.07 14.62
N GLN A 389 9.15 -2.34 14.34
CA GLN A 389 9.11 -3.43 15.32
C GLN A 389 10.39 -4.25 15.19
N ASN A 390 11.02 -4.57 16.32
CA ASN A 390 12.25 -5.37 16.38
C ASN A 390 13.39 -4.83 15.48
N GLY A 391 13.47 -3.50 15.31
CA GLY A 391 14.48 -2.85 14.47
C GLY A 391 14.18 -2.89 12.96
N CYS A 392 13.06 -3.49 12.54
CA CYS A 392 12.64 -3.53 11.15
C CYS A 392 11.49 -2.55 10.88
N LEU A 393 11.46 -1.97 9.68
CA LEU A 393 10.28 -1.26 9.19
C LEU A 393 9.21 -2.29 8.82
N VAL A 394 8.04 -2.23 9.45
CA VAL A 394 6.98 -3.25 9.28
C VAL A 394 5.73 -2.72 8.59
N GLY A 395 5.53 -1.40 8.60
CA GLY A 395 4.35 -0.81 7.99
C GLY A 395 4.21 0.69 8.18
N ALA A 396 2.99 1.16 7.94
CA ALA A 396 2.62 2.57 8.09
C ALA A 396 1.22 2.72 8.68
N VAL A 397 1.04 3.73 9.53
CA VAL A 397 -0.28 4.14 10.04
C VAL A 397 -1.16 4.61 8.88
N THR A 398 -2.44 4.22 8.85
CA THR A 398 -3.37 4.63 7.78
C THR A 398 -4.54 5.45 8.31
N HIS A 399 -5.53 4.81 8.92
CA HIS A 399 -6.79 5.44 9.35
C HIS A 399 -7.00 5.28 10.84
N VAL A 400 -7.43 6.34 11.51
CA VAL A 400 -7.86 6.32 12.91
C VAL A 400 -9.27 5.74 13.06
N PHE A 401 -9.57 5.09 14.19
CA PHE A 401 -10.94 4.71 14.52
C PHE A 401 -11.70 5.93 15.03
N VAL A 402 -12.86 6.23 14.42
CA VAL A 402 -13.66 7.42 14.76
C VAL A 402 -14.08 7.43 16.24
N ASN A 403 -14.42 6.27 16.81
CA ASN A 403 -14.91 6.17 18.18
C ASN A 403 -13.79 5.97 19.22
N ASP A 404 -12.57 5.65 18.78
CA ASP A 404 -11.40 5.45 19.65
C ASP A 404 -10.15 6.04 18.96
N PRO A 405 -9.85 7.33 19.18
CA PRO A 405 -8.71 7.97 18.54
C PRO A 405 -7.37 7.36 18.94
N THR A 406 -7.30 6.60 20.04
CA THR A 406 -6.05 5.93 20.45
C THR A 406 -5.68 4.77 19.53
N SER A 407 -6.64 4.26 18.75
CA SER A 407 -6.47 3.06 17.94
C SER A 407 -6.74 3.33 16.45
N GLY A 408 -6.13 2.53 15.58
CA GLY A 408 -6.26 2.71 14.15
C GLY A 408 -5.77 1.52 13.34
N TYR A 409 -5.95 1.62 12.04
CA TYR A 409 -5.42 0.67 11.07
C TYR A 409 -4.01 1.04 10.62
N ALA A 410 -3.26 0.01 10.23
CA ALA A 410 -1.99 0.15 9.55
C ALA A 410 -1.89 -0.84 8.38
N THR A 411 -1.10 -0.46 7.37
CA THR A 411 -0.75 -1.31 6.23
C THR A 411 0.64 -1.89 6.41
N PHE A 412 0.88 -3.09 5.89
CA PHE A 412 2.22 -3.65 5.83
C PHE A 412 3.10 -2.87 4.85
N ILE A 413 4.39 -2.78 5.19
CA ILE A 413 5.38 -2.12 4.33
C ILE A 413 5.46 -2.84 2.98
N GLU A 414 5.32 -4.16 2.98
CA GLU A 414 5.39 -5.02 1.80
C GLU A 414 4.53 -4.50 0.63
N TRP A 415 3.28 -4.11 0.89
CA TRP A 415 2.39 -3.61 -0.15
C TRP A 415 2.85 -2.27 -0.72
N MET A 416 3.37 -1.41 0.15
CA MET A 416 3.94 -0.13 -0.27
C MET A 416 5.19 -0.34 -1.14
N LEU A 417 6.01 -1.36 -0.85
CA LEU A 417 7.21 -1.66 -1.65
C LEU A 417 6.85 -2.18 -3.05
N ARG A 418 5.78 -2.95 -3.18
CA ARG A 418 5.27 -3.41 -4.48
C ARG A 418 4.84 -2.23 -5.34
N ASP A 419 4.05 -1.31 -4.79
CA ASP A 419 3.57 -0.15 -5.53
C ASP A 419 4.67 0.86 -5.87
N ALA A 420 5.68 0.96 -4.99
CA ALA A 420 6.90 1.72 -5.21
C ALA A 420 7.85 1.11 -6.27
N GLY A 421 7.57 -0.11 -6.77
CA GLY A 421 8.46 -0.81 -7.70
C GLY A 421 9.78 -1.27 -7.07
N LEU A 422 9.78 -1.49 -5.75
CA LEU A 422 10.92 -1.98 -4.98
C LEU A 422 10.89 -3.50 -4.79
N LEU A 423 9.70 -4.10 -4.88
CA LEU A 423 9.46 -5.54 -4.82
C LEU A 423 8.72 -5.98 -6.10
N GLU A 424 9.17 -7.05 -6.74
CA GLU A 424 8.54 -7.53 -7.98
C GLU A 424 7.13 -8.09 -7.72
N GLN A 425 6.26 -7.92 -8.72
CA GLN A 425 4.95 -8.56 -8.76
C GLN A 425 5.12 -9.92 -9.42
N HIS A 426 5.22 -10.99 -8.63
CA HIS A 426 5.04 -12.33 -9.17
C HIS A 426 3.52 -12.60 -9.23
N PRO A 427 2.93 -12.74 -10.43
CA PRO A 427 1.53 -13.11 -10.55
C PRO A 427 1.37 -14.50 -9.97
N ARG A 428 0.82 -14.58 -8.77
CA ARG A 428 0.37 -15.86 -8.22
C ARG A 428 -0.85 -16.28 -9.04
N THR A 429 -0.89 -17.53 -9.49
CA THR A 429 -1.99 -18.11 -10.26
C THR A 429 -3.34 -17.73 -9.63
N GLY A 430 -4.07 -16.84 -10.29
CA GLY A 430 -5.35 -16.30 -9.82
C GLY A 430 -5.48 -14.76 -9.78
N GLU A 431 -4.44 -13.98 -10.06
CA GLU A 431 -4.55 -12.51 -10.13
C GLU A 431 -5.24 -12.02 -11.42
N SER A 432 -6.35 -11.28 -11.25
CA SER A 432 -6.82 -10.27 -12.20
C SER A 432 -5.95 -9.03 -11.98
N SER A 433 -5.14 -8.68 -12.98
CA SER A 433 -4.30 -7.48 -12.98
C SER A 433 -5.12 -6.20 -12.75
N SER A 434 -4.50 -5.26 -12.06
CA SER A 434 -4.99 -3.90 -11.83
C SER A 434 -4.92 -3.07 -13.12
N ASP A 435 -5.72 -3.43 -14.13
CA ASP A 435 -5.74 -2.81 -15.47
C ASP A 435 -6.21 -1.34 -15.50
N PHE A 436 -6.49 -0.73 -14.36
CA PHE A 436 -6.97 0.65 -14.32
C PHE A 436 -5.86 1.66 -14.70
N PHE A 437 -4.61 1.44 -14.26
CA PHE A 437 -3.51 2.37 -14.52
C PHE A 437 -2.95 2.25 -15.94
N ALA A 438 -2.85 1.03 -16.49
CA ALA A 438 -2.41 0.82 -17.88
C ALA A 438 -3.38 1.41 -18.92
N PHE A 439 -4.69 1.48 -18.61
CA PHE A 439 -5.68 2.15 -19.47
C PHE A 439 -5.45 3.67 -19.56
N LEU A 440 -4.90 4.28 -18.50
CA LEU A 440 -4.69 5.71 -18.38
C LEU A 440 -3.33 6.16 -18.92
N GLU A 441 -2.30 5.30 -18.94
CA GLU A 441 -1.02 5.54 -19.62
C GLU A 441 -1.18 5.75 -21.15
N GLY A 442 -2.34 5.39 -21.72
CA GLY A 442 -2.73 5.69 -23.10
C GLY A 442 -3.51 6.99 -23.29
N ILE A 443 -3.64 7.83 -22.25
CA ILE A 443 -4.25 9.17 -22.35
C ILE A 443 -3.10 10.19 -22.35
N PRO A 444 -2.90 10.92 -23.47
CA PRO A 444 -1.81 11.88 -23.60
C PRO A 444 -2.05 13.17 -22.83
#